data_AF-W6K1L3-F1
#
_entry.id   AF-W6K1L3-F1
#
_cell.length_a   1.000
_cell.length_b   1.000
_cell.length_c   1.000
_cell.angle_alpha   90.00
_cell.angle_beta   90.00
_cell.angle_gamma   90.00
#
_symmetry.space_group_name_H-M   'P 1'
#
loop_
_entity.id
_entity.type
_entity.pdbx_description
1 polymer ?
#
loop_
_entity_poly.entity_id
_entity_poly.type
_entity_poly.pdbx_seq_one_letter_code
_entity_poly.pdbx_strand_id
1 'polypeptide(L)'
;MEVHSDGQTLVACEPIMKMKVQLTVEQRVAQPEIAPVAVNGTGRVERVNQRAAGVQRTERVRPRRLGHIALISGESGSSLKFFTDGLGFKVTDYAENKANAFMRCSADHHNVAIFGGPASFPHHSSWQVEDIDEIGRGAEDLLTAKPERQGWGFGRHYTGSNFFWYLRDPAGTFSEYYADMDQITDDDLWTPEVCEGKSGLYNWGPALPADFMAPADVAEIIAAQSE
;
A
#
# COMPACT_ATOMS: atom_id res chain seq x y z
N MET A 1 8.91 -8.76 -23.86
CA MET A 1 8.76 -7.45 -23.17
C MET A 1 9.10 -6.38 -24.18
N GLU A 2 8.13 -5.58 -24.60
CA GLU A 2 8.42 -4.38 -25.40
C GLU A 2 8.93 -3.31 -24.44
N VAL A 3 10.13 -2.80 -24.74
CA VAL A 3 10.78 -1.75 -23.94
C VAL A 3 11.12 -0.62 -24.88
N HIS A 4 10.70 0.58 -24.52
CA HIS A 4 11.06 1.81 -25.21
C HIS A 4 11.81 2.72 -24.25
N SER A 5 12.95 3.25 -24.68
CA SER A 5 13.67 4.24 -23.89
C SER A 5 14.25 5.33 -24.78
N ASP A 6 14.19 6.57 -24.29
CA ASP A 6 14.78 7.76 -24.91
C ASP A 6 15.94 8.36 -24.10
N GLY A 7 16.43 7.63 -23.09
CA GLY A 7 17.50 8.05 -22.18
C GLY A 7 17.04 8.84 -20.94
N GLN A 8 15.82 9.35 -20.92
CA GLN A 8 15.20 9.97 -19.73
C GLN A 8 13.99 9.18 -19.24
N THR A 9 13.27 8.58 -20.17
CA THR A 9 12.10 7.74 -19.91
C THR A 9 12.39 6.31 -20.35
N LEU A 10 11.92 5.36 -19.57
CA LEU A 10 11.80 3.95 -19.90
C LEU A 10 10.34 3.56 -19.76
N VAL A 11 9.78 2.96 -20.81
CA VAL A 11 8.44 2.36 -20.80
C VAL A 11 8.60 0.87 -21.00
N ALA A 12 8.01 0.09 -20.10
CA ALA A 12 7.90 -1.36 -20.22
C ALA A 12 6.46 -1.79 -19.94
N CYS A 13 6.06 -2.93 -20.52
CA CYS A 13 4.77 -3.54 -20.23
C CYS A 13 4.97 -4.79 -19.37
N GLU A 14 4.33 -4.82 -18.20
CA GLU A 14 4.31 -6.00 -17.34
C GLU A 14 3.57 -7.14 -18.08
N PRO A 15 4.16 -8.34 -18.15
CA PRO A 15 3.74 -9.36 -19.11
C PRO A 15 2.37 -10.00 -18.82
N ILE A 16 1.90 -9.98 -17.57
CA ILE A 16 0.70 -10.71 -17.14
C ILE A 16 -0.54 -9.82 -17.16
N MET A 17 -0.49 -8.72 -16.43
CA MET A 17 -1.54 -7.73 -16.27
C MET A 17 -1.60 -6.74 -17.45
N LYS A 18 -0.61 -6.77 -18.35
CA LYS A 18 -0.44 -5.81 -19.46
C LYS A 18 -0.35 -4.36 -18.98
N MET A 19 0.14 -4.17 -17.75
CA MET A 19 0.28 -2.86 -17.16
C MET A 19 1.48 -2.13 -17.77
N LYS A 20 1.23 -0.94 -18.33
CA LYS A 20 2.31 -0.05 -18.75
C LYS A 20 2.97 0.58 -17.53
N VAL A 21 4.25 0.29 -17.32
CA VAL A 21 5.10 0.93 -16.33
C VAL A 21 6.03 1.91 -17.03
N GLN A 22 6.03 3.14 -16.55
CA GLN A 22 6.91 4.20 -17.03
C GLN A 22 7.82 4.66 -15.90
N LEU A 23 9.13 4.60 -16.13
CA LEU A 23 10.16 5.20 -15.31
C LEU A 23 10.64 6.46 -16.00
N THR A 24 10.65 7.60 -15.32
CA THR A 24 11.20 8.85 -15.86
C THR A 24 12.19 9.42 -14.85
N VAL A 25 13.39 9.78 -15.32
CA VAL A 25 14.40 10.46 -14.53
C VAL A 25 14.04 11.94 -14.47
N GLU A 26 13.57 12.36 -13.29
CA GLU A 26 13.14 13.73 -13.03
C GLU A 26 13.97 14.37 -11.91
N GLN A 27 13.85 15.69 -11.75
CA GLN A 27 14.35 16.36 -10.57
C GLN A 27 13.67 15.76 -9.32
N ARG A 28 14.48 15.43 -8.30
CA ARG A 28 13.96 14.85 -7.07
C ARG A 28 12.88 15.75 -6.47
N VAL A 29 11.68 15.20 -6.32
CA VAL A 29 10.59 15.88 -5.62
C VAL A 29 10.99 16.09 -4.17
N ALA A 30 11.14 17.35 -3.77
CA ALA A 30 11.41 17.71 -2.38
C ALA A 30 10.12 17.58 -1.57
N GLN A 31 10.04 16.57 -0.71
CA GLN A 31 8.98 16.49 0.29
C GLN A 31 9.39 17.33 1.50
N PRO A 32 8.55 18.29 1.93
CA PRO A 32 8.84 19.07 3.13
C PRO A 32 9.01 18.16 4.35
N GLU A 33 10.07 18.38 5.11
CA GLU A 33 10.19 17.78 6.44
C GLU A 33 9.11 18.38 7.34
N ILE A 34 8.40 17.52 8.07
CA ILE A 34 7.39 17.91 9.05
C ILE A 34 7.86 17.41 10.40
N ALA A 35 7.79 18.26 11.41
CA ALA A 35 8.10 17.87 12.77
C ALA A 35 7.17 16.72 13.21
N PRO A 36 7.69 15.69 13.90
CA PRO A 36 6.86 14.61 14.40
C PRO A 36 5.80 15.17 15.36
N VAL A 37 4.60 14.63 15.27
CA VAL A 37 3.48 15.03 16.13
C VAL A 37 3.75 14.51 17.54
N ALA A 38 3.68 15.40 18.53
CA ALA A 38 3.92 15.02 19.91
C ALA A 38 2.81 14.10 20.44
N VAL A 39 3.17 12.90 20.90
CA VAL A 39 2.23 11.90 21.44
C VAL A 39 2.66 11.52 22.85
N ASN A 40 1.70 11.52 23.78
CA ASN A 40 1.93 11.00 25.13
C ASN A 40 1.80 9.48 25.10
N GLY A 41 2.78 8.78 25.65
CA GLY A 41 2.78 7.34 25.84
C GLY A 41 3.11 6.97 27.29
N THR A 42 2.97 5.70 27.62
CA THR A 42 3.38 5.16 28.92
C THR A 42 4.87 5.44 29.15
N GLY A 43 5.20 6.17 30.21
CA GLY A 43 6.58 6.54 30.54
C GLY A 43 7.16 7.69 29.71
N ARG A 44 6.38 8.31 28.80
CA ARG A 44 6.83 9.43 27.97
C ARG A 44 5.72 10.47 27.80
N VAL A 45 5.84 11.59 28.51
CA VAL A 45 4.90 12.71 28.41
C VAL A 45 5.56 13.84 27.64
N GLU A 46 5.12 14.06 26.39
CA GLU A 46 5.61 15.13 25.52
C GLU A 46 4.69 16.36 25.54
N ARG A 47 3.40 16.15 25.80
CA ARG A 47 2.36 17.17 25.88
C ARG A 47 1.92 17.36 27.32
N VAL A 48 2.13 18.56 27.87
CA VAL A 48 1.71 18.96 29.23
C VAL A 48 0.76 20.14 29.11
N ASN A 49 -0.37 20.10 29.82
CA ASN A 49 -1.39 21.18 29.83
C ASN A 49 -1.94 21.57 28.43
N GLN A 50 -1.88 20.67 27.45
CA GLN A 50 -2.35 20.90 26.08
C GLN A 50 -3.06 19.65 25.51
N ARG A 51 -4.01 19.86 24.59
CA ARG A 51 -4.67 18.78 23.85
C ARG A 51 -3.75 18.18 22.78
N ALA A 52 -4.14 17.05 22.20
CA ALA A 52 -3.42 16.46 21.08
C ALA A 52 -3.69 17.27 19.81
N ALA A 53 -2.68 17.44 18.95
CA ALA A 53 -2.87 18.15 17.70
C ALA A 53 -3.97 17.51 16.84
N GLY A 54 -4.03 16.17 16.80
CA GLY A 54 -5.03 15.41 16.04
C GLY A 54 -6.47 15.78 16.34
N VAL A 55 -6.81 16.07 17.60
CA VAL A 55 -8.18 16.49 17.98
C VAL A 55 -8.45 17.99 17.78
N GLN A 56 -7.42 18.77 17.46
CA GLN A 56 -7.54 20.21 17.22
C GLN A 56 -7.44 20.60 15.74
N ARG A 57 -6.95 19.70 14.88
CA ARG A 57 -6.96 19.89 13.43
C ARG A 57 -8.39 19.98 12.91
N THR A 58 -8.70 21.05 12.18
CA THR A 58 -10.01 21.26 11.54
C THR A 58 -9.96 21.14 10.02
N GLU A 59 -8.77 21.23 9.44
CA GLU A 59 -8.58 21.11 8.00
C GLU A 59 -8.87 19.67 7.53
N ARG A 60 -9.38 19.55 6.31
CA ARG A 60 -9.59 18.25 5.65
C ARG A 60 -8.26 17.51 5.56
N VAL A 61 -8.26 16.22 5.90
CA VAL A 61 -7.09 15.35 5.73
C VAL A 61 -6.70 15.31 4.26
N ARG A 62 -5.42 15.56 3.99
CA ARG A 62 -4.83 15.52 2.65
C ARG A 62 -3.67 14.53 2.67
N PRO A 63 -3.71 13.48 1.85
CA PRO A 63 -2.55 12.62 1.68
C PRO A 63 -1.29 13.40 1.33
N ARG A 64 -0.18 12.99 1.93
CA ARG A 64 1.13 13.57 1.69
C ARG A 64 1.73 13.05 0.39
N ARG A 65 1.54 11.77 0.10
CA ARG A 65 2.07 11.07 -1.07
C ARG A 65 1.35 9.76 -1.30
N LEU A 66 1.52 9.22 -2.50
CA LEU A 66 1.31 7.81 -2.78
C LEU A 66 2.41 7.00 -2.06
N GLY A 67 2.02 6.00 -1.29
CA GLY A 67 2.92 5.07 -0.63
C GLY A 67 3.21 3.87 -1.51
N HIS A 68 2.15 3.10 -1.78
CA HIS A 68 2.22 1.89 -2.58
C HIS A 68 0.99 1.64 -3.43
N ILE A 69 1.18 0.78 -4.43
CA ILE A 69 0.11 0.15 -5.20
C ILE A 69 0.16 -1.35 -4.96
N ALA A 70 -0.99 -1.96 -4.71
CA ALA A 70 -1.13 -3.40 -4.63
C ALA A 70 -1.90 -3.93 -5.84
N LEU A 71 -1.45 -5.07 -6.36
CA LEU A 71 -2.03 -5.72 -7.53
C LEU A 71 -2.28 -7.19 -7.21
N ILE A 72 -3.40 -7.73 -7.72
CA ILE A 72 -3.58 -9.17 -7.84
C ILE A 72 -3.07 -9.59 -9.22
N SER A 73 -2.27 -10.65 -9.29
CA SER A 73 -1.75 -11.22 -10.53
C SER A 73 -2.19 -12.67 -10.69
N GLY A 74 -2.67 -13.01 -11.89
CA GLY A 74 -2.99 -14.38 -12.29
C GLY A 74 -1.75 -15.29 -12.41
N GLU A 75 -0.55 -14.71 -12.51
CA GLU A 75 0.72 -15.43 -12.53
C GLU A 75 1.78 -14.58 -11.81
N SER A 76 1.74 -14.61 -10.48
CA SER A 76 2.57 -13.72 -9.67
C SER A 76 4.06 -13.94 -9.88
N GLY A 77 4.52 -15.14 -10.27
CA GLY A 77 5.94 -15.42 -10.51
C GLY A 77 6.56 -14.53 -11.58
N SER A 78 5.92 -14.38 -12.74
CA SER A 78 6.40 -13.51 -13.82
C SER A 78 6.26 -12.03 -13.46
N SER A 79 5.17 -11.64 -12.79
CA SER A 79 4.99 -10.25 -12.34
C SER A 79 6.06 -9.85 -11.33
N LEU A 80 6.39 -10.73 -10.38
CA LEU A 80 7.45 -10.50 -9.41
C LEU A 80 8.81 -10.32 -10.11
N LYS A 81 9.17 -11.22 -11.02
CA LYS A 81 10.43 -11.10 -11.80
C LYS A 81 10.49 -9.83 -12.63
N PHE A 82 9.37 -9.36 -13.17
CA PHE A 82 9.33 -8.09 -13.88
C PHE A 82 9.75 -6.92 -12.97
N PHE A 83 9.21 -6.84 -11.75
CA PHE A 83 9.56 -5.77 -10.80
C PHE A 83 10.97 -5.94 -10.23
N THR A 84 11.38 -7.16 -9.86
CA THR A 84 12.68 -7.41 -9.24
C THR A 84 13.81 -7.39 -10.26
N ASP A 85 13.76 -8.29 -11.24
CA ASP A 85 14.87 -8.53 -12.17
C ASP A 85 14.86 -7.47 -13.28
N GLY A 86 13.67 -7.01 -13.68
CA GLY A 86 13.48 -6.00 -14.72
C GLY A 86 13.68 -4.57 -14.22
N LEU A 87 13.03 -4.19 -13.12
CA LEU A 87 13.03 -2.80 -12.63
C LEU A 87 13.90 -2.57 -11.37
N GLY A 88 14.47 -3.62 -10.79
CA GLY A 88 15.38 -3.51 -9.66
C GLY A 88 14.72 -3.28 -8.29
N PHE A 89 13.42 -3.55 -8.18
CA PHE A 89 12.75 -3.53 -6.87
C PHE A 89 13.33 -4.62 -5.96
N LYS A 90 13.41 -4.35 -4.66
CA LYS A 90 13.88 -5.30 -3.66
C LYS A 90 12.69 -5.84 -2.88
N VAL A 91 12.63 -7.16 -2.70
CA VAL A 91 11.61 -7.77 -1.86
C VAL A 91 11.92 -7.46 -0.40
N THR A 92 10.89 -7.08 0.34
CA THR A 92 10.98 -6.81 1.77
C THR A 92 10.36 -7.91 2.59
N ASP A 93 9.20 -8.43 2.19
CA ASP A 93 8.61 -9.63 2.78
C ASP A 93 7.85 -10.43 1.75
N TYR A 94 7.66 -11.71 2.04
CA TYR A 94 6.77 -12.61 1.32
C TYR A 94 5.57 -13.00 2.18
N ALA A 95 4.51 -13.46 1.54
CA ALA A 95 3.44 -14.23 2.17
C ALA A 95 3.05 -15.43 1.31
N GLU A 96 2.39 -16.41 1.92
CA GLU A 96 1.80 -17.59 1.27
C GLU A 96 2.73 -18.29 0.25
N ASN A 97 3.69 -19.08 0.73
CA ASN A 97 4.65 -19.82 -0.11
C ASN A 97 5.37 -18.93 -1.16
N LYS A 98 5.55 -17.63 -0.87
CA LYS A 98 6.14 -16.63 -1.77
C LYS A 98 5.33 -16.33 -3.03
N ALA A 99 4.04 -16.72 -3.06
CA ALA A 99 3.12 -16.31 -4.12
C ALA A 99 2.76 -14.81 -3.99
N ASN A 100 2.89 -14.26 -2.79
CA ASN A 100 2.67 -12.86 -2.48
C ASN A 100 4.00 -12.20 -2.06
N ALA A 101 4.29 -11.00 -2.53
CA ALA A 101 5.47 -10.26 -2.10
C ALA A 101 5.22 -8.76 -1.99
N PHE A 102 5.88 -8.17 -1.00
CA PHE A 102 6.00 -6.74 -0.77
C PHE A 102 7.37 -6.30 -1.30
N MET A 103 7.40 -5.23 -2.11
CA MET A 103 8.60 -4.81 -2.82
C MET A 103 8.80 -3.30 -2.73
N ARG A 104 10.06 -2.86 -2.59
CA ARG A 104 10.42 -1.44 -2.46
C ARG A 104 11.40 -0.97 -3.53
N CYS A 105 11.31 0.32 -3.81
CA CYS A 105 12.30 1.10 -4.57
C CYS A 105 12.78 2.33 -3.80
N SER A 106 12.40 2.43 -2.51
CA SER A 106 12.77 3.50 -1.59
C SER A 106 13.14 2.92 -0.21
N ALA A 107 13.20 3.76 0.81
CA ALA A 107 13.38 3.32 2.19
C ALA A 107 12.09 2.71 2.77
N ASP A 108 10.92 2.97 2.18
CA ASP A 108 9.68 2.35 2.64
C ASP A 108 9.73 0.83 2.55
N HIS A 109 9.03 0.16 3.48
CA HIS A 109 8.84 -1.29 3.41
C HIS A 109 8.31 -1.75 2.06
N HIS A 110 7.39 -1.01 1.44
CA HIS A 110 6.98 -1.33 0.08
C HIS A 110 6.47 -0.11 -0.67
N ASN A 111 6.62 -0.18 -1.99
CA ASN A 111 6.04 0.74 -2.95
C ASN A 111 5.17 -0.02 -3.97
N VAL A 112 5.40 -1.32 -4.15
CA VAL A 112 4.55 -2.22 -4.94
C VAL A 112 4.34 -3.51 -4.15
N ALA A 113 3.11 -4.00 -4.10
CA ALA A 113 2.79 -5.34 -3.60
C ALA A 113 2.12 -6.16 -4.71
N ILE A 114 2.54 -7.41 -4.87
CA ILE A 114 1.92 -8.38 -5.77
C ILE A 114 1.36 -9.51 -4.92
N PHE A 115 0.08 -9.81 -5.12
CA PHE A 115 -0.58 -10.95 -4.54
C PHE A 115 -1.02 -11.91 -5.65
N GLY A 116 -0.82 -13.21 -5.45
CA GLY A 116 -1.32 -14.23 -6.36
C GLY A 116 -2.85 -14.34 -6.27
N GLY A 117 -3.50 -14.47 -7.42
CA GLY A 117 -4.93 -14.71 -7.50
C GLY A 117 -5.34 -15.43 -8.79
N PRO A 118 -6.64 -15.68 -9.00
CA PRO A 118 -7.12 -16.39 -10.18
C PRO A 118 -7.17 -15.52 -11.45
N ALA A 119 -6.99 -14.20 -11.31
CA ALA A 119 -7.01 -13.23 -12.39
C ALA A 119 -6.11 -12.03 -12.05
N SER A 120 -5.97 -11.10 -12.99
CA SER A 120 -5.10 -9.93 -12.87
C SER A 120 -5.91 -8.64 -12.71
N PHE A 121 -5.73 -7.90 -11.61
CA PHE A 121 -6.44 -6.61 -11.43
C PHE A 121 -5.77 -5.72 -10.36
N PRO A 122 -5.95 -4.39 -10.43
CA PRO A 122 -5.56 -3.49 -9.35
C PRO A 122 -6.33 -3.83 -8.06
N HIS A 123 -5.63 -4.00 -6.94
CA HIS A 123 -6.28 -4.22 -5.66
C HIS A 123 -6.52 -2.92 -4.92
N HIS A 124 -5.45 -2.13 -4.70
CA HIS A 124 -5.59 -0.86 -4.01
C HIS A 124 -4.46 0.13 -4.30
N SER A 125 -4.79 1.40 -4.11
CA SER A 125 -3.80 2.47 -3.96
C SER A 125 -3.75 2.94 -2.52
N SER A 126 -2.55 3.14 -1.98
CA SER A 126 -2.35 3.49 -0.58
C SER A 126 -1.65 4.84 -0.40
N TRP A 127 -2.21 5.65 0.49
CA TRP A 127 -1.95 7.07 0.58
C TRP A 127 -1.49 7.43 2.00
N GLN A 128 -0.27 7.98 2.11
CA GLN A 128 0.29 8.32 3.40
C GLN A 128 -0.39 9.55 3.97
N VAL A 129 -0.84 9.47 5.22
CA VAL A 129 -1.31 10.63 6.01
C VAL A 129 -0.31 10.94 7.14
N GLU A 130 -0.47 12.07 7.83
CA GLU A 130 0.53 12.52 8.81
C GLU A 130 0.70 11.54 9.98
N ASP A 131 -0.42 11.05 10.51
CA ASP A 131 -0.44 10.23 11.71
C ASP A 131 -1.73 9.39 11.81
N ILE A 132 -1.84 8.63 12.89
CA ILE A 132 -2.97 7.75 13.17
C ILE A 132 -4.28 8.54 13.31
N ASP A 133 -4.25 9.74 13.87
CA ASP A 133 -5.44 10.58 14.00
C ASP A 133 -5.94 11.01 12.62
N GLU A 134 -5.05 11.28 11.67
CA GLU A 134 -5.44 11.58 10.28
C GLU A 134 -6.03 10.36 9.54
N ILE A 135 -5.60 9.13 9.85
CA ILE A 135 -6.25 7.93 9.31
C ILE A 135 -7.73 7.91 9.74
N GLY A 136 -7.97 8.08 11.05
CA GLY A 136 -9.31 8.09 11.62
C GLY A 136 -10.18 9.22 11.09
N ARG A 137 -9.70 10.47 11.19
CA ARG A 137 -10.41 11.67 10.70
C ARG A 137 -10.72 11.58 9.21
N GLY A 138 -9.73 11.16 8.41
CA GLY A 138 -9.88 11.04 6.97
C GLY A 138 -10.92 9.99 6.59
N ALA A 139 -10.91 8.84 7.27
CA ALA A 139 -11.90 7.79 7.03
C ALA A 139 -13.30 8.21 7.50
N GLU A 140 -13.42 8.80 8.69
CA GLU A 140 -14.69 9.32 9.23
C GLU A 140 -15.31 10.36 8.29
N ASP A 141 -14.54 11.33 7.79
CA ASP A 141 -15.02 12.35 6.85
C ASP A 141 -15.58 11.71 5.58
N LEU A 142 -14.89 10.70 5.05
CA LEU A 142 -15.28 10.02 3.81
C LEU A 142 -16.51 9.13 4.00
N LEU A 143 -16.61 8.42 5.13
CA LEU A 143 -17.73 7.56 5.46
C LEU A 143 -18.98 8.36 5.87
N THR A 144 -18.80 9.49 6.55
CA THR A 144 -19.90 10.42 6.84
C THR A 144 -20.52 10.96 5.55
N ALA A 145 -19.67 11.29 4.57
CA ALA A 145 -20.15 11.76 3.27
C ALA A 145 -20.77 10.63 2.43
N LYS A 146 -20.21 9.42 2.50
CA LYS A 146 -20.58 8.26 1.68
C LYS A 146 -20.36 6.95 2.46
N PRO A 147 -21.36 6.48 3.22
CA PRO A 147 -21.24 5.26 4.04
C PRO A 147 -20.91 4.00 3.23
N GLU A 148 -21.33 3.95 1.96
CA GLU A 148 -21.04 2.87 1.01
C GLU A 148 -19.55 2.71 0.72
N ARG A 149 -18.71 3.69 1.10
CA ARG A 149 -17.26 3.58 0.98
C ARG A 149 -16.62 2.69 2.04
N GLN A 150 -17.40 2.11 2.95
CA GLN A 150 -16.86 1.14 3.90
C GLN A 150 -16.21 -0.03 3.16
N GLY A 151 -14.89 -0.17 3.33
CA GLY A 151 -14.11 -1.28 2.76
C GLY A 151 -13.88 -2.36 3.82
N TRP A 152 -12.86 -2.16 4.65
CA TRP A 152 -12.52 -3.08 5.74
C TRP A 152 -12.65 -2.41 7.10
N GLY A 153 -11.89 -1.34 7.34
CA GLY A 153 -11.84 -0.63 8.62
C GLY A 153 -10.41 -0.38 9.08
N PHE A 154 -10.28 0.16 10.30
CA PHE A 154 -9.00 0.49 10.91
C PHE A 154 -8.27 -0.74 11.44
N GLY A 155 -6.97 -0.83 11.19
CA GLY A 155 -6.14 -1.93 11.66
C GLY A 155 -4.64 -1.64 11.60
N ARG A 156 -3.85 -2.67 11.85
CA ARG A 156 -2.38 -2.67 11.80
C ARG A 156 -1.90 -3.87 11.03
N HIS A 157 -1.08 -3.66 10.01
CA HIS A 157 -0.40 -4.73 9.30
C HIS A 157 0.70 -5.36 10.17
N TYR A 158 1.03 -6.62 9.88
CA TYR A 158 2.28 -7.21 10.39
C TYR A 158 3.41 -6.90 9.40
N THR A 159 3.24 -7.22 8.12
CA THR A 159 4.17 -6.84 7.05
C THR A 159 4.21 -5.31 6.89
N GLY A 160 5.42 -4.75 6.92
CA GLY A 160 5.66 -3.30 6.90
C GLY A 160 5.09 -2.51 8.06
N SER A 161 4.47 -3.19 9.02
CA SER A 161 3.90 -2.64 10.23
C SER A 161 2.96 -1.46 10.04
N ASN A 162 2.48 -1.02 8.87
CA ASN A 162 1.72 0.23 8.83
C ASN A 162 0.32 0.11 9.49
N PHE A 163 -0.14 1.21 10.11
CA PHE A 163 -1.57 1.37 10.37
C PHE A 163 -2.29 1.57 9.05
N PHE A 164 -3.54 1.09 8.97
CA PHE A 164 -4.33 1.18 7.77
C PHE A 164 -5.78 1.53 8.05
N TRP A 165 -6.45 2.13 7.07
CA TRP A 165 -7.89 2.06 6.90
C TRP A 165 -8.25 1.90 5.42
N TYR A 166 -8.90 0.80 5.05
CA TYR A 166 -9.38 0.57 3.68
C TYR A 166 -10.80 1.10 3.46
N LEU A 167 -10.95 1.91 2.42
CA LEU A 167 -12.19 2.50 1.92
C LEU A 167 -12.39 2.09 0.46
N ARG A 168 -13.62 1.97 -0.02
CA ARG A 168 -13.88 1.75 -1.45
C ARG A 168 -13.51 2.98 -2.25
N ASP A 169 -12.87 2.77 -3.40
CA ASP A 169 -12.64 3.83 -4.37
C ASP A 169 -13.80 3.90 -5.40
N PRO A 170 -13.85 4.94 -6.24
CA PRO A 170 -14.90 5.06 -7.27
C PRO A 170 -14.86 3.97 -8.35
N ALA A 171 -13.76 3.23 -8.48
CA ALA A 171 -13.64 2.12 -9.42
C ALA A 171 -14.13 0.78 -8.83
N GLY A 172 -14.59 0.77 -7.58
CA GLY A 172 -15.04 -0.43 -6.88
C GLY A 172 -13.91 -1.21 -6.20
N THR A 173 -12.66 -0.74 -6.33
CA THR A 173 -11.48 -1.30 -5.67
C THR A 173 -11.35 -0.72 -4.26
N PHE A 174 -10.14 -0.67 -3.70
CA PHE A 174 -9.86 0.00 -2.44
C PHE A 174 -8.87 1.16 -2.58
N SER A 175 -9.09 2.18 -1.77
CA SER A 175 -8.09 3.15 -1.35
C SER A 175 -7.74 2.92 0.11
N GLU A 176 -6.48 2.96 0.46
CA GLU A 176 -5.99 2.82 1.83
C GLU A 176 -5.41 4.16 2.32
N TYR A 177 -5.78 4.57 3.54
CA TYR A 177 -4.96 5.52 4.30
C TYR A 177 -4.02 4.78 5.21
N TYR A 178 -2.74 5.17 5.19
CA TYR A 178 -1.74 4.55 6.05
C TYR A 178 -0.82 5.58 6.74
N ALA A 179 -0.22 5.13 7.84
CA ALA A 179 0.86 5.80 8.54
C ALA A 179 1.75 4.76 9.24
N ASP A 180 2.95 5.18 9.64
CA ASP A 180 3.89 4.37 10.45
C ASP A 180 4.35 3.06 9.75
N MET A 181 4.77 3.17 8.48
CA MET A 181 5.37 2.06 7.74
C MET A 181 6.87 1.94 8.06
N ASP A 182 7.35 0.70 8.23
CA ASP A 182 8.76 0.39 8.47
C ASP A 182 9.68 0.99 7.39
N GLN A 183 10.87 1.40 7.83
CA GLN A 183 11.88 2.03 6.97
C GLN A 183 13.13 1.14 6.90
N ILE A 184 13.42 0.64 5.70
CA ILE A 184 14.56 -0.22 5.38
C ILE A 184 15.58 0.60 4.60
N THR A 185 16.57 1.10 5.34
CA THR A 185 17.64 1.97 4.80
C THR A 185 18.93 1.22 4.50
N ASP A 186 19.07 0.00 5.02
CA ASP A 186 20.22 -0.87 4.84
C ASP A 186 19.72 -2.28 4.51
N ASP A 187 20.15 -2.80 3.36
CA ASP A 187 19.74 -4.12 2.88
C ASP A 187 20.35 -5.24 3.73
N ASP A 188 21.52 -5.02 4.34
CA ASP A 188 22.23 -6.03 5.14
C ASP A 188 21.56 -6.21 6.51
N LEU A 189 20.77 -5.23 6.95
CA LEU A 189 20.05 -5.25 8.23
C LEU A 189 18.61 -5.74 8.12
N TRP A 190 18.12 -6.00 6.90
CA TRP A 190 16.77 -6.50 6.68
C TRP A 190 16.79 -7.82 5.93
N THR A 191 16.31 -8.89 6.57
CA THR A 191 16.15 -10.20 5.94
C THR A 191 14.67 -10.45 5.68
N PRO A 192 14.23 -10.59 4.41
CA PRO A 192 12.83 -10.86 4.12
C PRO A 192 12.29 -12.12 4.78
N GLU A 193 11.15 -12.00 5.43
CA GLU A 193 10.45 -13.11 6.05
C GLU A 193 9.43 -13.74 5.07
N VAL A 194 8.99 -14.95 5.39
CA VAL A 194 7.79 -15.54 4.78
C VAL A 194 6.70 -15.54 5.84
N CYS A 195 5.82 -14.54 5.75
CA CYS A 195 4.75 -14.31 6.71
C CYS A 195 3.54 -15.21 6.39
N GLU A 196 3.28 -16.20 7.25
CA GLU A 196 2.21 -17.17 7.03
C GLU A 196 0.88 -16.75 7.70
N GLY A 197 -0.22 -17.15 7.07
CA GLY A 197 -1.57 -16.95 7.60
C GLY A 197 -1.86 -15.47 7.91
N LYS A 198 -2.32 -15.21 9.13
CA LYS A 198 -2.74 -13.86 9.53
C LYS A 198 -1.61 -12.84 9.42
N SER A 199 -0.37 -13.20 9.75
CA SER A 199 0.78 -12.29 9.68
C SER A 199 1.15 -11.87 8.25
N GLY A 200 0.77 -12.65 7.24
CA GLY A 200 0.96 -12.27 5.84
C GLY A 200 0.02 -11.13 5.38
N LEU A 201 -0.97 -10.79 6.21
CA LEU A 201 -1.97 -9.77 5.88
C LEU A 201 -2.10 -8.71 6.97
N TYR A 202 -2.39 -9.04 8.23
CA TYR A 202 -2.61 -8.05 9.29
C TYR A 202 -2.39 -8.59 10.69
N ASN A 203 -1.97 -7.75 11.63
CA ASN A 203 -1.83 -8.15 13.03
C ASN A 203 -3.17 -8.05 13.79
N TRP A 204 -3.82 -6.90 13.74
CA TRP A 204 -5.13 -6.67 14.36
C TRP A 204 -6.00 -5.72 13.54
N GLY A 205 -7.31 -5.85 13.70
CA GLY A 205 -8.33 -5.15 12.92
C GLY A 205 -9.64 -5.95 12.91
N PRO A 206 -10.71 -5.42 12.29
CA PRO A 206 -11.95 -6.16 12.09
C PRO A 206 -11.73 -7.43 11.25
N ALA A 207 -12.74 -8.31 11.20
CA ALA A 207 -12.70 -9.48 10.32
C ALA A 207 -12.51 -9.05 8.86
N LEU A 208 -11.72 -9.82 8.11
CA LEU A 208 -11.47 -9.54 6.70
C LEU A 208 -12.79 -9.60 5.91
N PRO A 209 -13.11 -8.59 5.08
CA PRO A 209 -14.26 -8.66 4.18
C PRO A 209 -14.09 -9.82 3.21
N ALA A 210 -15.20 -10.52 2.92
CA ALA A 210 -15.18 -11.68 2.04
C ALA A 210 -14.68 -11.36 0.62
N ASP A 211 -14.86 -10.12 0.20
CA ASP A 211 -14.51 -9.61 -1.12
C ASP A 211 -13.20 -8.79 -1.15
N PHE A 212 -12.37 -8.91 -0.10
CA PHE A 212 -11.10 -8.20 -0.04
C PHE A 212 -10.12 -8.69 -1.12
N MET A 213 -9.87 -10.00 -1.17
CA MET A 213 -8.94 -10.60 -2.15
C MET A 213 -9.60 -10.97 -3.48
N ALA A 214 -10.94 -11.09 -3.51
CA ALA A 214 -11.70 -11.51 -4.67
C ALA A 214 -12.95 -10.64 -4.80
N PRO A 215 -12.97 -9.64 -5.72
CA PRO A 215 -14.12 -8.78 -5.89
C PRO A 215 -15.32 -9.56 -6.45
N ALA A 216 -16.52 -9.00 -6.31
CA ALA A 216 -17.76 -9.69 -6.68
C ALA A 216 -17.84 -10.06 -8.18
N ASP A 217 -17.14 -9.31 -9.03
CA ASP A 217 -17.04 -9.47 -10.48
C ASP A 217 -15.83 -10.30 -10.93
N VAL A 218 -15.12 -10.99 -10.02
CA VAL A 218 -13.89 -11.74 -10.36
C VAL A 218 -14.12 -12.77 -11.47
N ALA A 219 -15.31 -13.38 -11.57
CA ALA A 219 -15.64 -14.31 -12.65
C ALA A 219 -15.70 -13.61 -14.03
N GLU A 220 -16.20 -12.38 -14.08
CA GLU A 220 -16.24 -11.56 -15.29
C GLU A 220 -14.82 -11.13 -15.70
N ILE A 221 -13.98 -10.78 -14.71
CA ILE A 221 -12.56 -10.46 -14.94
C ILE A 221 -11.82 -11.67 -15.52
N ILE A 222 -12.03 -12.87 -14.96
CA ILE A 222 -11.43 -14.11 -15.48
C ILE A 222 -11.87 -14.35 -16.93
N ALA A 223 -13.17 -14.22 -17.22
CA ALA A 223 -13.71 -14.42 -18.56
C ALA A 223 -13.09 -13.45 -19.57
N ALA A 224 -13.05 -12.16 -19.23
CA ALA A 224 -12.48 -11.12 -20.10
C ALA A 224 -10.97 -11.26 -20.36
N GLN A 225 -10.24 -11.97 -19.49
CA GLN A 225 -8.80 -12.23 -19.63
C GLN A 225 -8.47 -13.56 -20.33
N SER A 226 -9.48 -14.39 -20.54
CA SER A 226 -9.34 -15.67 -21.23
C SER A 226 -9.61 -15.57 -22.75
N GLU A 227 -10.06 -14.40 -23.21
CA GLU A 227 -10.31 -14.04 -24.62
C GLU A 227 -9.06 -13.43 -25.28
#